data_AF-A0A4U1BTT8-F1
#
_entry.id   AF-A0A4U1BTT8-F1
#
_cell.length_a   1.000
_cell.length_b   1.000
_cell.length_c   1.000
_cell.angle_alpha   90.00
_cell.angle_beta   90.00
_cell.angle_gamma   90.00
#
_symmetry.space_group_name_H-M   'P 1'
#
loop_
_entity.id
_entity.type
_entity.pdbx_description
1 polymer ?
#
loop_
_entity_poly.entity_id
_entity_poly.type
_entity_poly.pdbx_seq_one_letter_code
_entity_poly.pdbx_strand_id
1 'polypeptide(L)'
;MSINTKKTFVLFSGKPEEMIWKIKLDDATQTLAWENRTLDKKVSFYAYNFSTQTHLLQNFKFEEDWLLGLDFVNAGIAYFHGFENEFSPVHKGIIALDLKENKILWQNFSVSVQQFTKEGVVVFDAKIFPRAFQLLHYKNGELISKLQLKDLYQTQSISNQIFLPELIASTEIWDTQHQLIYHDLKIISVYKNEADKTNQYLQVYKNEDLIFEDLLNADIQKLSIDTFFVWLGKLVYIKNKSEIVSYLV
;
A
#
# COMPACT_ATOMS: atom_id res chain seq x y z
N MET A 1 -29.94 -24.37 -16.24
CA MET A 1 -29.76 -23.11 -15.47
C MET A 1 -28.39 -22.56 -15.83
N SER A 2 -28.33 -21.61 -16.77
CA SER A 2 -27.07 -20.96 -17.12
C SER A 2 -26.63 -20.07 -15.98
N ILE A 3 -25.44 -20.35 -15.43
CA ILE A 3 -24.79 -19.46 -14.48
C ILE A 3 -24.34 -18.25 -15.30
N ASN A 4 -25.03 -17.14 -15.08
CA ASN A 4 -24.67 -15.82 -15.58
C ASN A 4 -23.21 -15.54 -15.16
N THR A 5 -22.28 -15.45 -16.12
CA THR A 5 -20.88 -15.08 -15.93
C THR A 5 -20.85 -13.68 -15.33
N LYS A 6 -20.86 -13.64 -13.99
CA LYS A 6 -21.01 -12.44 -13.19
C LYS A 6 -19.85 -11.50 -13.47
N LYS A 7 -20.21 -10.31 -13.98
CA LYS A 7 -19.45 -9.06 -13.97
C LYS A 7 -18.49 -9.00 -12.80
N THR A 8 -17.21 -8.80 -13.08
CA THR A 8 -16.28 -8.23 -12.11
C THR A 8 -16.86 -6.90 -11.64
N PHE A 9 -17.22 -6.80 -10.36
CA PHE A 9 -17.76 -5.56 -9.80
C PHE A 9 -16.58 -4.67 -9.41
N VAL A 10 -16.45 -3.51 -10.06
CA VAL A 10 -15.53 -2.46 -9.63
C VAL A 10 -15.94 -2.07 -8.21
N LEU A 11 -15.08 -2.35 -7.24
CA LEU A 11 -15.29 -1.94 -5.86
C LEU A 11 -14.87 -0.47 -5.68
N PHE A 12 -13.82 -0.06 -6.39
CA PHE A 12 -13.29 1.30 -6.35
C PHE A 12 -12.46 1.60 -7.62
N SER A 13 -12.56 2.83 -8.13
CA SER A 13 -11.65 3.44 -9.09
C SER A 13 -11.53 4.92 -8.71
N GLY A 14 -10.30 5.38 -8.46
CA GLY A 14 -9.99 6.78 -8.19
C GLY A 14 -8.88 7.24 -9.12
N LYS A 15 -9.07 8.39 -9.79
CA LYS A 15 -8.09 9.00 -10.71
C LYS A 15 -7.50 10.29 -10.14
N PRO A 16 -6.60 10.21 -9.16
CA PRO A 16 -5.80 11.37 -8.81
C PRO A 16 -4.89 11.75 -9.98
N GLU A 17 -4.62 13.04 -10.14
CA GLU A 17 -3.61 13.54 -11.11
C GLU A 17 -2.17 13.20 -10.68
N GLU A 18 -2.02 12.71 -9.45
CA GLU A 18 -0.76 12.43 -8.77
C GLU A 18 -0.39 10.93 -8.87
N MET A 19 0.90 10.62 -8.85
CA MET A 19 1.39 9.24 -8.90
C MET A 19 1.16 8.56 -7.56
N ILE A 20 0.60 7.35 -7.57
CA ILE A 20 0.55 6.49 -6.39
C ILE A 20 1.97 6.06 -6.06
N TRP A 21 2.45 6.48 -4.89
CA TRP A 21 3.80 6.23 -4.43
C TRP A 21 3.89 5.02 -3.51
N LYS A 22 2.85 4.80 -2.70
CA LYS A 22 2.86 3.74 -1.67
C LYS A 22 1.45 3.33 -1.30
N ILE A 23 1.25 2.05 -1.03
CA ILE A 23 -0.01 1.49 -0.50
C ILE A 23 0.27 0.87 0.88
N LYS A 24 -0.68 1.03 1.79
CA LYS A 24 -0.73 0.35 3.08
C LYS A 24 -2.12 -0.25 3.28
N LEU A 25 -2.15 -1.40 3.92
CA LEU A 25 -3.36 -2.19 4.15
C LEU A 25 -3.59 -2.32 5.65
N ASP A 26 -4.86 -2.42 6.03
CA ASP A 26 -5.30 -2.70 7.38
C ASP A 26 -6.36 -3.80 7.33
N ASP A 27 -5.93 -5.04 7.56
CA ASP A 27 -6.80 -6.22 7.58
C ASP A 27 -7.95 -6.06 8.59
N ALA A 28 -7.68 -5.45 9.74
CA ALA A 28 -8.64 -5.37 10.84
C ALA A 28 -9.87 -4.53 10.50
N THR A 29 -9.69 -3.49 9.67
CA THR A 29 -10.79 -2.62 9.23
C THR A 29 -11.15 -2.78 7.75
N GLN A 30 -10.43 -3.62 7.01
CA GLN A 30 -10.48 -3.70 5.55
C GLN A 30 -10.27 -2.33 4.89
N THR A 31 -9.29 -1.57 5.39
CA THR A 31 -8.93 -0.27 4.85
C THR A 31 -7.70 -0.37 3.97
N LEU A 32 -7.79 0.22 2.78
CA LEU A 32 -6.66 0.45 1.90
C LEU A 32 -6.36 1.95 1.93
N ALA A 33 -5.14 2.30 2.29
CA ALA A 33 -4.65 3.66 2.29
C ALA A 33 -3.47 3.78 1.32
N TRP A 34 -3.34 4.94 0.69
CA TRP A 34 -2.26 5.18 -0.23
C TRP A 34 -1.78 6.62 -0.20
N GLU A 35 -0.50 6.76 -0.51
CA GLU A 35 0.23 8.00 -0.60
C GLU A 35 0.40 8.34 -2.07
N ASN A 36 0.06 9.57 -2.41
CA ASN A 36 0.25 10.14 -3.73
C ASN A 36 1.33 11.21 -3.70
N ARG A 37 2.06 11.31 -4.81
CA ARG A 37 3.05 12.37 -5.01
C ARG A 37 2.95 12.99 -6.39
N THR A 38 3.11 14.30 -6.42
CA THR A 38 3.37 15.06 -7.65
C THR A 38 4.85 14.98 -8.04
N LEU A 39 5.18 15.47 -9.23
CA LEU A 39 6.58 15.61 -9.67
C LEU A 39 7.37 16.60 -8.80
N ASP A 40 6.71 17.62 -8.24
CA ASP A 40 7.29 18.56 -7.27
C ASP A 40 7.25 18.06 -5.82
N LYS A 41 7.06 16.74 -5.63
CA LYS A 41 7.10 16.01 -4.34
C LYS A 41 6.02 16.39 -3.32
N LYS A 42 5.02 17.20 -3.68
CA LYS A 42 3.84 17.42 -2.83
C LYS A 42 3.14 16.11 -2.59
N VAL A 43 2.67 15.92 -1.37
CA VAL A 43 2.07 14.68 -0.92
C VAL A 43 0.58 14.85 -0.65
N SER A 44 -0.21 13.86 -1.03
CA SER A 44 -1.59 13.72 -0.59
C SER A 44 -1.88 12.29 -0.18
N PHE A 45 -2.87 12.12 0.69
CA PHE A 45 -3.22 10.83 1.26
C PHE A 45 -4.68 10.51 0.99
N TYR A 46 -4.92 9.22 0.74
CA TYR A 46 -6.24 8.68 0.53
C TYR A 46 -6.39 7.42 1.36
N ALA A 47 -7.64 7.14 1.76
CA ALA A 47 -8.00 5.93 2.45
C ALA A 47 -9.43 5.54 2.10
N TYR A 48 -9.63 4.28 1.76
CA TYR A 48 -10.93 3.72 1.42
C TYR A 48 -11.18 2.49 2.28
N ASN A 49 -12.35 2.46 2.93
CA ASN A 49 -12.77 1.32 3.73
C ASN A 49 -13.73 0.45 2.90
N PHE A 50 -13.33 -0.79 2.62
CA PHE A 50 -14.15 -1.71 1.82
C PHE A 50 -15.33 -2.28 2.57
N SER A 51 -15.29 -2.34 3.90
CA SER A 51 -16.41 -2.85 4.70
C SER A 51 -17.58 -1.86 4.73
N THR A 52 -17.29 -0.56 4.83
CA THR A 52 -18.29 0.51 4.84
C THR A 52 -18.54 1.13 3.47
N GLN A 53 -17.68 0.83 2.48
CA GLN A 53 -17.69 1.40 1.13
C GLN A 53 -17.55 2.93 1.10
N THR A 54 -16.74 3.49 2.00
CA THR A 54 -16.60 4.94 2.16
C THR A 54 -15.14 5.38 2.08
N HIS A 55 -14.92 6.57 1.51
CA HIS A 55 -13.68 7.30 1.69
C HIS A 55 -13.54 7.74 3.14
N LEU A 56 -12.44 7.33 3.77
CA LEU A 56 -12.00 7.84 5.07
C LEU A 56 -11.14 9.09 4.88
N LEU A 57 -10.31 9.09 3.83
CA LEU A 57 -9.54 10.25 3.37
C LEU A 57 -9.68 10.39 1.85
N GLN A 58 -9.76 11.63 1.38
CA GLN A 58 -9.76 11.97 -0.04
C GLN A 58 -8.94 13.22 -0.28
N ASN A 59 -7.83 13.10 -1.01
CA ASN A 59 -6.87 14.18 -1.25
C ASN A 59 -6.47 14.90 0.05
N PHE A 60 -6.29 14.14 1.13
CA PHE A 60 -5.98 14.70 2.44
C PHE A 60 -4.55 15.22 2.45
N LYS A 61 -4.38 16.44 2.96
CA LYS A 61 -3.10 17.13 3.10
C LYS A 61 -3.02 17.66 4.52
N PHE A 62 -1.84 17.55 5.12
CA PHE A 62 -1.58 18.26 6.37
C PHE A 62 -1.44 19.76 6.08
N GLU A 63 -1.73 20.61 7.07
CA GLU A 63 -1.70 22.08 6.90
C GLU A 63 -0.31 22.58 6.52
N GLU A 64 0.72 21.94 7.06
CA GLU A 64 2.10 22.22 6.70
C GLU A 64 2.57 21.24 5.62
N ASP A 65 3.22 21.76 4.58
CA ASP A 65 3.80 20.99 3.47
C ASP A 65 5.08 20.29 3.92
N TRP A 66 4.93 19.43 4.92
CA TRP A 66 6.00 18.60 5.41
C TRP A 66 6.33 17.54 4.37
N LEU A 67 7.61 17.22 4.28
CA LEU A 67 8.07 15.98 3.68
C LEU A 67 7.56 14.84 4.54
N LEU A 68 6.31 14.44 4.35
CA LEU A 68 5.67 13.33 5.05
C LEU A 68 5.63 12.11 4.16
N GLY A 69 5.55 10.95 4.79
CA GLY A 69 5.29 9.68 4.14
C GLY A 69 4.33 8.84 4.99
N LEU A 70 3.47 8.08 4.31
CA LEU A 70 2.63 7.06 4.94
C LEU A 70 3.51 5.89 5.36
N ASP A 71 3.49 5.52 6.64
CA ASP A 71 4.36 4.48 7.18
C ASP A 71 3.61 3.17 7.43
N PHE A 72 2.42 3.26 8.05
CA PHE A 72 1.63 2.09 8.43
C PHE A 72 0.16 2.42 8.60
N VAL A 73 -0.72 1.41 8.51
CA VAL A 73 -2.13 1.54 8.87
C VAL A 73 -2.54 0.28 9.63
N ASN A 74 -3.19 0.46 10.78
CA ASN A 74 -3.72 -0.66 11.55
C ASN A 74 -4.84 -0.21 12.48
N ALA A 75 -5.89 -1.01 12.57
CA ALA A 75 -7.04 -0.78 13.44
C ALA A 75 -7.65 0.63 13.29
N GLY A 76 -7.71 1.14 12.05
CA GLY A 76 -8.29 2.45 11.73
C GLY A 76 -7.38 3.65 12.00
N ILE A 77 -6.12 3.43 12.37
CA ILE A 77 -5.14 4.49 12.59
C ILE A 77 -4.11 4.45 11.47
N ALA A 78 -3.89 5.58 10.81
CA ALA A 78 -2.79 5.77 9.87
C ALA A 78 -1.62 6.45 10.57
N TYR A 79 -0.42 5.93 10.34
CA TYR A 79 0.83 6.44 10.87
C TYR A 79 1.66 7.05 9.76
N PHE A 80 2.21 8.23 10.03
CA PHE A 80 3.04 8.98 9.12
C PHE A 80 4.39 9.27 9.76
N HIS A 81 5.44 9.34 8.95
CA HIS A 81 6.74 9.88 9.35
C HIS A 81 7.01 11.16 8.58
N GLY A 82 7.89 12.01 9.12
CA GLY A 82 8.57 13.04 8.35
C GLY A 82 9.92 12.55 7.83
N PHE A 83 10.53 13.34 6.94
CA PHE A 83 11.93 13.18 6.55
C PHE A 83 12.79 14.22 7.27
N GLU A 84 14.05 13.88 7.56
CA GLU A 84 14.98 14.82 8.18
C GLU A 84 15.22 16.07 7.32
N ASN A 85 15.28 15.89 6.00
CA ASN A 85 15.30 16.95 4.99
C ASN A 85 14.96 16.35 3.60
N GLU A 86 14.82 17.19 2.58
CA GLU A 86 14.39 16.79 1.21
C GLU A 86 15.37 15.88 0.46
N PHE A 87 16.60 15.77 0.96
CA PHE A 87 17.69 14.99 0.38
C PHE A 87 18.00 13.71 1.18
N SER A 88 17.41 13.55 2.37
CA SER A 88 17.70 12.45 3.28
C SER A 88 16.53 11.46 3.31
N PRO A 89 16.78 10.15 3.05
CA PRO A 89 15.76 9.12 3.23
C PRO A 89 15.53 8.79 4.72
N VAL A 90 16.21 9.47 5.65
CA VAL A 90 16.10 9.20 7.07
C VAL A 90 14.74 9.68 7.59
N HIS A 91 13.91 8.73 7.99
CA HIS A 91 12.62 8.99 8.60
C HIS A 91 12.81 9.59 10.01
N LYS A 92 11.98 10.58 10.33
CA LYS A 92 11.96 11.27 11.61
C LYS A 92 10.55 11.65 11.98
N GLY A 93 10.26 11.51 13.26
CA GLY A 93 8.95 11.77 13.81
C GLY A 93 7.94 10.68 13.49
N ILE A 94 6.84 10.72 14.22
CA ILE A 94 5.66 9.91 14.00
C ILE A 94 4.42 10.76 14.26
N ILE A 95 3.43 10.62 13.40
CA ILE A 95 2.08 11.19 13.56
C ILE A 95 1.10 10.02 13.48
N ALA A 96 0.22 9.88 14.47
CA ALA A 96 -0.87 8.92 14.44
C ALA A 96 -2.19 9.67 14.18
N LEU A 97 -2.88 9.31 13.11
CA LEU A 97 -4.15 9.90 12.67
C LEU A 97 -5.26 8.87 12.79
N ASP A 98 -6.35 9.20 13.48
CA ASP A 98 -7.58 8.44 13.39
C ASP A 98 -8.25 8.67 12.03
N LEU A 99 -8.41 7.61 11.23
CA LEU A 99 -8.95 7.71 9.87
C LEU A 99 -10.44 8.01 9.84
N LYS A 100 -11.19 7.72 10.91
CA LYS A 100 -12.65 7.91 10.95
C LYS A 100 -12.99 9.35 11.32
N GLU A 101 -12.31 9.90 12.33
CA GLU A 101 -12.52 11.25 12.81
C GLU A 101 -11.66 12.29 12.08
N ASN A 102 -10.65 11.83 11.33
CA ASN A 102 -9.64 12.66 10.70
C ASN A 102 -8.95 13.59 11.71
N LYS A 103 -8.54 13.02 12.85
CA LYS A 103 -7.89 13.75 13.95
C LYS A 103 -6.56 13.13 14.30
N ILE A 104 -5.58 13.98 14.55
CA ILE A 104 -4.30 13.56 15.12
C ILE A 104 -4.57 13.07 16.54
N LEU A 105 -4.28 11.80 16.81
CA LEU A 105 -4.37 11.19 18.12
C LEU A 105 -3.18 11.57 18.99
N TRP A 106 -1.99 11.48 18.41
CA TRP A 106 -0.73 11.86 19.04
C TRP A 106 0.36 12.03 17.99
N GLN A 107 1.42 12.74 18.37
CA GLN A 107 2.59 12.96 17.53
C GLN A 107 3.85 13.06 18.38
N ASN A 108 4.98 12.62 17.84
CA ASN A 108 6.28 12.77 18.48
C ASN A 108 7.35 12.98 17.40
N PHE A 109 7.94 14.18 17.35
CA PHE A 109 8.90 14.57 16.31
C PHE A 109 10.36 14.27 16.67
N SER A 110 10.61 13.72 17.86
CA SER A 110 11.96 13.43 18.37
C SER A 110 12.38 11.98 18.17
N VAL A 111 11.49 11.12 17.69
CA VAL A 111 11.74 9.67 17.54
C VAL A 111 11.58 9.23 16.09
N SER A 112 12.20 8.11 15.73
CA SER A 112 12.02 7.41 14.47
C SER A 112 11.41 6.04 14.74
N VAL A 113 10.55 5.58 13.83
CA VAL A 113 9.91 4.26 13.93
C VAL A 113 10.91 3.17 13.55
N GLN A 114 10.98 2.12 14.38
CA GLN A 114 11.72 0.90 14.10
C GLN A 114 10.81 -0.20 13.55
N GLN A 115 9.65 -0.42 14.17
CA GLN A 115 8.67 -1.43 13.75
C GLN A 115 7.31 -1.22 14.41
N PHE A 116 6.25 -1.67 13.74
CA PHE A 116 4.90 -1.78 14.29
C PHE A 116 4.66 -3.21 14.75
N THR A 117 4.17 -3.37 15.97
CA THR A 117 3.94 -4.67 16.62
C THR A 117 2.52 -4.73 17.17
N LYS A 118 2.06 -5.93 17.56
CA LYS A 118 0.74 -6.09 18.19
C LYS A 118 0.64 -5.37 19.54
N GLU A 119 1.77 -5.17 20.22
CA GLU A 119 1.85 -4.52 21.53
C GLU A 119 1.94 -2.99 21.42
N GLY A 120 2.43 -2.46 20.30
CA GLY A 120 2.60 -1.02 20.12
C GLY A 120 3.53 -0.65 18.96
N VAL A 121 4.09 0.55 19.05
CA VAL A 121 5.07 1.05 18.07
C VAL A 121 6.42 1.11 18.73
N VAL A 122 7.40 0.38 18.18
CA VAL A 122 8.79 0.48 18.64
C VAL A 122 9.44 1.65 17.95
N VAL A 123 10.02 2.55 18.75
CA VAL A 123 10.70 3.76 18.29
C VAL A 123 12.07 3.90 18.93
N PHE A 124 12.90 4.80 18.40
CA PHE A 124 14.16 5.22 19.00
C PHE A 124 14.46 6.68 18.65
N ASP A 125 15.26 7.37 19.46
CA ASP A 125 15.82 8.68 19.09
C ASP A 125 17.06 8.46 18.23
N ALA A 126 17.03 8.92 16.97
CA ALA A 126 18.13 8.77 16.03
C ALA A 126 19.41 9.53 16.45
N LYS A 127 19.31 10.49 17.37
CA LYS A 127 20.43 11.28 17.89
C LYS A 127 21.17 10.60 19.04
N ILE A 128 20.59 9.56 19.63
CA ILE A 128 21.16 8.87 20.80
C ILE A 128 21.87 7.58 20.35
N PHE A 129 23.14 7.44 20.74
CA PHE A 129 23.94 6.24 20.51
C PHE A 129 24.53 5.69 21.83
N PRO A 130 24.44 4.37 22.10
CA PRO A 130 23.72 3.36 21.30
C PRO A 130 22.21 3.60 21.29
N ARG A 131 21.51 3.08 20.26
CA ARG A 131 20.06 3.26 20.12
C ARG A 131 19.34 2.74 21.36
N ALA A 132 18.55 3.61 21.99
CA ALA A 132 17.65 3.25 23.07
C ALA A 132 16.24 3.07 22.52
N PHE A 133 15.76 1.82 22.49
CA PHE A 133 14.44 1.50 21.96
C PHE A 133 13.35 1.71 23.02
N GLN A 134 12.20 2.17 22.58
CA GLN A 134 11.02 2.42 23.39
C GLN A 134 9.82 1.80 22.71
N LEU A 135 8.94 1.17 23.50
CA LEU A 135 7.63 0.72 23.04
C LEU A 135 6.60 1.77 23.43
N LEU A 136 5.96 2.38 22.43
CA LEU A 136 4.87 3.33 22.63
C LEU A 136 3.52 2.64 22.41
N HIS A 137 2.54 3.02 23.20
CA HIS A 137 1.17 2.57 23.02
C HIS A 137 0.57 3.18 21.75
N TYR A 138 0.02 2.34 20.88
CA TYR A 138 -0.34 2.70 19.52
C TYR A 138 -1.43 3.80 19.43
N LYS A 139 -2.35 3.87 20.40
CA LYS A 139 -3.46 4.86 20.35
C LYS A 139 -3.11 6.25 20.89
N ASN A 140 -2.18 6.35 21.83
CA ASN A 140 -1.96 7.59 22.59
C ASN A 140 -0.47 7.99 22.70
N GLY A 141 0.46 7.18 22.19
CA GLY A 141 1.88 7.48 22.19
C GLY A 141 2.55 7.38 23.56
N GLU A 142 1.85 6.90 24.59
CA GLU A 142 2.41 6.75 25.94
C GLU A 142 3.50 5.67 25.96
N LEU A 143 4.57 5.91 26.71
CA LEU A 143 5.64 4.93 26.89
C LEU A 143 5.10 3.72 27.68
N ILE A 144 5.10 2.54 27.05
CA ILE A 144 4.80 1.27 27.70
C ILE A 144 6.06 0.75 28.40
N SER A 145 7.17 0.67 27.66
CA SER A 145 8.42 0.10 28.18
C SER A 145 9.64 0.57 27.39
N LYS A 146 10.82 0.41 27.99
CA LYS A 146 12.10 0.50 27.29
C LYS A 146 12.52 -0.88 26.84
N LEU A 147 13.01 -1.00 25.61
CA LEU A 147 13.42 -2.26 25.00
C LEU A 147 14.93 -2.28 24.77
N GLN A 148 15.51 -3.46 24.90
CA GLN A 148 16.85 -3.79 24.41
C GLN A 148 16.75 -4.40 23.02
N LEU A 149 17.87 -4.42 22.29
CA LEU A 149 17.92 -4.99 20.94
C LEU A 149 17.43 -6.44 20.88
N LYS A 150 17.72 -7.25 21.90
CA LYS A 150 17.28 -8.65 22.00
C LYS A 150 15.76 -8.80 22.12
N ASP A 151 15.08 -7.78 22.67
CA ASP A 151 13.64 -7.82 22.89
C ASP A 151 12.87 -7.57 21.57
N LEU A 152 13.52 -6.93 20.59
CA LEU A 152 12.92 -6.66 19.27
C LEU A 152 12.55 -7.93 18.51
N TYR A 153 13.31 -9.02 18.70
CA TYR A 153 13.04 -10.31 18.07
C TYR A 153 11.85 -11.04 18.72
N GLN A 154 11.41 -10.60 19.91
CA GLN A 154 10.32 -11.22 20.64
C GLN A 154 8.97 -10.57 20.35
N THR A 155 8.97 -9.33 19.87
CA THR A 155 7.73 -8.62 19.52
C THR A 155 7.10 -9.19 18.27
N GLN A 156 5.77 -9.28 18.24
CA GLN A 156 5.06 -9.82 17.09
C GLN A 156 4.74 -8.72 16.08
N SER A 157 5.34 -8.78 14.90
CA SER A 157 5.01 -7.89 13.79
C SER A 157 3.55 -8.07 13.38
N ILE A 158 2.92 -6.95 13.01
CA ILE A 158 1.62 -6.98 12.33
C ILE A 158 1.89 -7.29 10.86
N SER A 159 1.15 -8.25 10.30
CA SER A 159 1.24 -8.63 8.90
C SER A 159 -0.17 -8.71 8.32
N ASN A 160 -0.32 -8.19 7.10
CA ASN A 160 -1.56 -8.29 6.33
C ASN A 160 -1.54 -9.54 5.45
N GLN A 161 -2.70 -10.12 5.19
CA GLN A 161 -2.85 -11.29 4.33
C GLN A 161 -2.88 -10.88 2.86
N ILE A 162 -1.71 -10.85 2.24
CA ILE A 162 -1.52 -10.47 0.83
C ILE A 162 -1.00 -11.67 0.05
N PHE A 163 -1.58 -11.92 -1.12
CA PHE A 163 -1.07 -12.83 -2.11
C PHE A 163 -0.44 -12.03 -3.24
N LEU A 164 0.87 -12.18 -3.41
CA LEU A 164 1.65 -11.50 -4.44
C LEU A 164 1.86 -12.42 -5.64
N PRO A 165 1.88 -11.88 -6.86
CA PRO A 165 2.20 -12.67 -8.03
C PRO A 165 3.68 -13.07 -8.04
N GLU A 166 3.94 -14.23 -8.62
CA GLU A 166 5.29 -14.72 -8.91
C GLU A 166 5.74 -14.20 -10.28
N LEU A 167 7.02 -13.86 -10.40
CA LEU A 167 7.65 -13.52 -11.67
C LEU A 167 7.98 -14.80 -12.44
N ILE A 168 7.39 -14.95 -13.63
CA ILE A 168 7.75 -15.99 -14.58
C ILE A 168 8.61 -15.35 -15.66
N ALA A 169 9.94 -15.50 -15.51
CA ALA A 169 10.91 -14.95 -16.45
C ALA A 169 10.85 -15.68 -17.80
N SER A 170 11.10 -14.93 -18.87
CA SER A 170 11.31 -15.46 -20.22
C SER A 170 12.68 -15.04 -20.75
N THR A 171 13.13 -15.64 -21.85
CA THR A 171 14.34 -15.23 -22.56
C THR A 171 14.20 -13.83 -23.12
N GLU A 172 13.02 -13.51 -23.66
CA GLU A 172 12.67 -12.16 -24.11
C GLU A 172 12.05 -11.39 -22.95
N ILE A 173 12.55 -10.17 -22.71
CA ILE A 173 12.13 -9.34 -21.58
C ILE A 173 10.62 -9.04 -21.61
N TRP A 174 10.04 -8.87 -22.80
CA TRP A 174 8.62 -8.58 -23.01
C TRP A 174 7.72 -9.82 -22.92
N ASP A 175 8.29 -11.02 -22.92
CA ASP A 175 7.54 -12.26 -22.69
C ASP A 175 7.50 -12.65 -21.21
N THR A 176 8.14 -11.86 -20.34
CA THR A 176 8.08 -12.04 -18.90
C THR A 176 6.68 -11.69 -18.38
N GLN A 177 6.14 -12.52 -17.48
CA GLN A 177 4.81 -12.32 -16.92
C GLN A 177 4.84 -12.37 -15.38
N HIS A 178 3.88 -11.69 -14.76
CA HIS A 178 3.58 -11.87 -13.33
C HIS A 178 2.33 -12.73 -13.21
N GLN A 179 2.39 -13.82 -12.43
CA GLN A 179 1.30 -14.77 -12.32
C GLN A 179 0.93 -15.04 -10.86
N LEU A 180 -0.36 -15.06 -10.56
CA LEU A 180 -0.91 -15.51 -9.29
C LEU A 180 -2.02 -16.53 -9.54
N ILE A 181 -1.94 -17.67 -8.86
CA ILE A 181 -3.05 -18.62 -8.75
C ILE A 181 -3.79 -18.34 -7.45
N TYR A 182 -5.07 -17.99 -7.55
CA TYR A 182 -5.92 -17.72 -6.40
C TYR A 182 -7.21 -18.53 -6.53
N HIS A 183 -7.35 -19.56 -5.70
CA HIS A 183 -8.40 -20.57 -5.83
C HIS A 183 -8.43 -21.21 -7.23
N ASP A 184 -9.53 -21.05 -7.98
CA ASP A 184 -9.72 -21.56 -9.35
C ASP A 184 -9.42 -20.50 -10.43
N LEU A 185 -8.84 -19.36 -10.03
CA LEU A 185 -8.48 -18.26 -10.92
C LEU A 185 -6.98 -18.22 -11.18
N LYS A 186 -6.62 -18.01 -12.44
CA LYS A 186 -5.27 -17.63 -12.88
C LYS A 186 -5.27 -16.15 -13.25
N ILE A 187 -4.57 -15.34 -12.47
CA ILE A 187 -4.44 -13.90 -12.68
C ILE A 187 -3.04 -13.65 -13.23
N ILE A 188 -2.93 -13.02 -14.39
CA ILE A 188 -1.65 -12.71 -15.02
C ILE A 188 -1.55 -11.26 -15.44
N SER A 189 -0.34 -10.71 -15.33
CA SER A 189 0.05 -9.49 -16.02
C SER A 189 1.03 -9.83 -17.13
N VAL A 190 0.67 -9.44 -18.35
CA VAL A 190 1.40 -9.75 -19.58
C VAL A 190 1.65 -8.48 -20.40
N TYR A 191 2.70 -8.49 -21.21
CA TYR A 191 2.99 -7.41 -22.15
C TYR A 191 2.55 -7.83 -23.56
N LYS A 192 2.00 -6.87 -24.30
CA LYS A 192 1.61 -7.05 -25.70
C LYS A 192 2.20 -5.91 -26.52
N ASN A 193 2.82 -6.26 -27.66
CA ASN A 193 3.30 -5.29 -28.64
C ASN A 193 2.20 -5.02 -29.66
N GLU A 194 1.73 -3.78 -29.73
CA GLU A 194 0.63 -3.32 -30.57
C GLU A 194 1.06 -2.03 -31.27
N ALA A 195 1.22 -2.05 -32.60
CA ALA A 195 1.56 -0.87 -33.42
C ALA A 195 2.76 -0.05 -32.89
N ASP A 196 3.91 -0.73 -32.73
CA ASP A 196 5.16 -0.18 -32.19
C ASP A 196 5.11 0.34 -30.74
N LYS A 197 4.03 0.04 -30.02
CA LYS A 197 3.88 0.33 -28.60
C LYS A 197 3.80 -0.95 -27.80
N THR A 198 4.40 -0.95 -26.63
CA THR A 198 4.22 -2.02 -25.66
C THR A 198 3.18 -1.60 -24.64
N ASN A 199 2.15 -2.42 -24.47
CA ASN A 199 1.10 -2.24 -23.48
C ASN A 199 1.15 -3.39 -22.47
N GLN A 200 0.79 -3.12 -21.23
CA GLN A 200 0.68 -4.11 -20.18
C GLN A 200 -0.78 -4.34 -19.83
N TYR A 201 -1.20 -5.60 -19.86
CA TYR A 201 -2.56 -6.00 -19.55
C TYR A 201 -2.60 -6.85 -18.27
N LEU A 202 -3.70 -6.73 -17.54
CA LEU A 202 -4.09 -7.66 -16.48
C LEU A 202 -5.18 -8.56 -17.05
N GLN A 203 -5.02 -9.86 -16.90
CA GLN A 203 -5.97 -10.85 -17.39
C GLN A 203 -6.31 -11.82 -16.26
N VAL A 204 -7.58 -12.20 -16.17
CA VAL A 204 -8.06 -13.24 -15.24
C VAL A 204 -8.70 -14.36 -16.04
N TYR A 205 -8.22 -15.56 -15.81
CA TYR A 205 -8.69 -16.78 -16.43
C TYR A 205 -9.35 -17.69 -15.40
N LYS A 206 -10.42 -18.37 -15.82
CA LYS A 206 -11.07 -19.44 -15.06
C LYS A 206 -11.21 -20.65 -15.98
N ASN A 207 -10.56 -21.76 -15.64
CA ASN A 207 -10.52 -22.96 -16.50
C ASN A 207 -10.11 -22.64 -17.96
N GLU A 208 -9.06 -21.85 -18.15
CA GLU A 208 -8.55 -21.39 -19.46
C GLU A 208 -9.41 -20.35 -20.19
N ASP A 209 -10.65 -20.10 -19.75
CA ASP A 209 -11.48 -19.02 -20.31
C ASP A 209 -11.04 -17.66 -19.75
N LEU A 210 -10.75 -16.71 -20.65
CA LEU A 210 -10.52 -15.31 -20.28
C LEU A 210 -11.84 -14.67 -19.82
N ILE A 211 -11.96 -14.38 -18.53
CA ILE A 211 -13.18 -13.79 -17.94
C ILE A 211 -13.06 -12.30 -17.64
N PHE A 212 -11.83 -11.77 -17.62
CA PHE A 212 -11.57 -10.35 -17.39
C PHE A 212 -10.24 -9.95 -18.04
N GLU A 213 -10.23 -8.77 -18.66
CA GLU A 213 -9.02 -8.11 -19.16
C GLU A 213 -9.12 -6.61 -18.87
N ASP A 214 -8.03 -6.00 -18.42
CA ASP A 214 -7.90 -4.55 -18.30
C ASP A 214 -6.49 -4.09 -18.69
N LEU A 215 -6.39 -2.87 -19.20
CA LEU A 215 -5.12 -2.22 -19.55
C LEU A 215 -4.50 -1.63 -18.29
N LEU A 216 -3.40 -2.20 -17.82
CA LEU A 216 -2.66 -1.68 -16.66
C LEU A 216 -1.87 -0.43 -17.04
N ASN A 217 -1.01 -0.54 -18.05
CA ASN A 217 -0.13 0.55 -18.47
C ASN A 217 -0.09 0.61 -19.99
N ALA A 218 -0.29 1.80 -20.55
CA ALA A 218 -0.16 2.06 -21.98
C ALA A 218 1.24 2.59 -22.32
N ASP A 219 1.74 2.24 -23.51
CA ASP A 219 2.96 2.82 -24.12
C ASP A 219 4.18 2.80 -23.17
N ILE A 220 4.42 1.64 -22.56
CA ILE A 220 5.51 1.49 -21.59
C ILE A 220 6.86 1.41 -22.30
N GLN A 221 7.82 2.14 -21.76
CA GLN A 221 9.20 2.16 -22.26
C GLN A 221 10.12 1.25 -21.42
N LYS A 222 9.63 0.76 -20.29
CA LYS A 222 10.36 -0.08 -19.32
C LYS A 222 9.37 -1.04 -18.66
N LEU A 223 9.83 -2.24 -18.30
CA LEU A 223 9.04 -3.17 -17.50
C LEU A 223 8.62 -2.54 -16.17
N SER A 224 7.40 -2.86 -15.74
CA SER A 224 6.90 -2.53 -14.41
C SER A 224 6.66 -3.82 -13.65
N ILE A 225 7.29 -3.94 -12.48
CA ILE A 225 7.20 -5.13 -11.62
C ILE A 225 6.03 -5.06 -10.62
N ASP A 226 5.47 -3.88 -10.40
CA ASP A 226 4.39 -3.64 -9.44
C ASP A 226 3.03 -3.71 -10.13
N THR A 227 2.56 -4.93 -10.37
CA THR A 227 1.42 -5.15 -11.27
C THR A 227 0.09 -5.23 -10.52
N PHE A 228 -0.05 -6.20 -9.62
CA PHE A 228 -1.27 -6.44 -8.87
C PHE A 228 -1.00 -7.32 -7.64
N PHE A 229 -1.98 -7.43 -6.76
CA PHE A 229 -1.99 -8.40 -5.65
C PHE A 229 -3.44 -8.77 -5.29
N VAL A 230 -3.61 -9.86 -4.55
CA VAL A 230 -4.90 -10.20 -3.94
C VAL A 230 -4.83 -9.97 -2.43
N TRP A 231 -5.82 -9.26 -1.90
CA TRP A 231 -5.94 -8.93 -0.49
C TRP A 231 -7.39 -9.11 -0.02
N LEU A 232 -7.61 -9.99 0.95
CA LEU A 232 -8.95 -10.31 1.49
C LEU A 232 -10.00 -10.61 0.38
N GLY A 233 -9.64 -11.46 -0.59
CA GLY A 233 -10.48 -11.82 -1.73
C GLY A 233 -10.70 -10.68 -2.74
N LYS A 234 -9.85 -9.64 -2.70
CA LYS A 234 -9.94 -8.51 -3.62
C LYS A 234 -8.68 -8.44 -4.46
N LEU A 235 -8.83 -8.49 -5.78
CA LEU A 235 -7.77 -8.16 -6.72
C LEU A 235 -7.58 -6.64 -6.71
N VAL A 236 -6.37 -6.19 -6.40
CA VAL A 236 -5.99 -4.77 -6.36
C VAL A 236 -4.84 -4.55 -7.31
N TYR A 237 -4.92 -3.48 -8.11
CA TYR A 237 -3.85 -3.10 -9.04
C TYR A 237 -3.85 -1.60 -9.32
N ILE A 238 -2.76 -1.12 -9.90
CA ILE A 238 -2.59 0.28 -10.27
C ILE A 238 -2.59 0.40 -11.80
N LYS A 239 -3.43 1.30 -12.32
CA LYS A 239 -3.46 1.68 -13.74
C LYS A 239 -2.71 2.98 -13.96
N ASN A 240 -1.83 3.00 -14.96
CA ASN A 240 -1.06 4.16 -15.39
C ASN A 240 -0.38 4.89 -14.22
N LYS A 241 0.02 4.15 -13.18
CA LYS A 241 0.64 4.63 -11.94
C LYS A 241 -0.18 5.58 -11.07
N SER A 242 -1.38 6.00 -11.48
CA SER A 242 -2.17 7.00 -10.75
C SER A 242 -3.52 6.49 -10.30
N GLU A 243 -4.10 5.50 -10.98
CA GLU A 243 -5.43 5.00 -10.65
C GLU A 243 -5.34 3.67 -9.91
N ILE A 244 -5.92 3.60 -8.71
CA ILE A 244 -6.05 2.33 -7.99
C ILE A 244 -7.41 1.71 -8.29
N VAL A 245 -7.39 0.43 -8.64
CA VAL A 245 -8.60 -0.32 -9.00
C VAL A 245 -8.68 -1.58 -8.15
N SER A 246 -9.89 -1.92 -7.73
CA SER A 246 -10.14 -3.17 -6.99
C SER A 246 -11.40 -3.88 -7.46
N TYR A 247 -11.31 -5.22 -7.53
CA TYR A 247 -12.41 -6.13 -7.84
C TYR A 247 -12.49 -7.27 -6.84
N LEU A 248 -13.69 -7.80 -6.61
CA LEU A 248 -13.89 -9.04 -5.87
C LEU A 248 -13.49 -10.24 -6.74
N VAL A 249 -12.72 -11.18 -6.17
CA VAL A 249 -12.24 -12.41 -6.82
C VAL A 249 -12.38 -13.64 -5.94
#